data_AF-A0A8T1WQM5-F1
#
_entry.id   AF-A0A8T1WQM5-F1
#
_cell.length_a   1.000
_cell.length_b   1.000
_cell.length_c   1.000
_cell.angle_alpha   90.00
_cell.angle_beta   90.00
_cell.angle_gamma   90.00
#
_symmetry.space_group_name_H-M   'P 1'
#
loop_
_entity.id
_entity.type
_entity.pdbx_description
1 polymer ?
#
loop_
_entity_poly.entity_id
_entity_poly.type
_entity_poly.pdbx_seq_one_letter_code
_entity_poly.pdbx_strand_id
1 'polypeptide(L)'
;MMREVFEAFLTDPIRVNEDVFALWLEGHNASDALAARLRLPSAVPMPFLGGDAAAKLRELLWRDTVDQYRLYDKLEHYLSQPSLFRSQLLFQIPPAQQYYMVERYYSRDADVDRWLLGKKLSGRLEKDLDDVAENSGRTLKSCRRQLENLRRVYAAVEDRNFHGLPCRAVSELFLLSEQLASKYACLLFILHTRFQVHPLHPSTGFLTWNDLRFFAALLMTHWLPQRKTQSKLLLAKGAASSAPTKENVVENGAQIALRSPLTGAWPAIGFLQEHLKPTSVCETVGLDLSHPLTSCLRDLKAHLINDNDILKVYRGSIMARVRNTAGTERNITHSLNELERKLYLVVHGFLTIGAGLSQPKELQHLLEHLLTRVVRVLHDCKIQKLQLNSLFSALVDALVELDVWYLNGQETRSFLLASWDLFISVCRVIVLTVYDRLYPSVASSSGYAIPGNLSAEAAVTVSSSYAADRMASASSE
;
A
#
# COMPACT_ATOMS: atom_id res chain seq x y z
N MET A 1 67.76 -8.82 9.60
CA MET A 1 66.41 -9.38 9.37
C MET A 1 65.40 -8.31 9.71
N MET A 2 64.88 -7.60 8.72
CA MET A 2 63.73 -6.71 8.91
C MET A 2 62.50 -7.61 9.00
N ARG A 3 61.84 -7.65 10.17
CA ARG A 3 60.52 -8.29 10.30
C ARG A 3 59.55 -7.43 9.50
N GLU A 4 59.01 -7.96 8.41
CA GLU A 4 57.80 -7.39 7.80
C GLU A 4 56.69 -7.49 8.83
N VAL A 5 56.17 -6.34 9.29
CA VAL A 5 55.14 -6.29 10.33
C VAL A 5 53.74 -6.18 9.73
N PHE A 6 53.59 -5.68 8.48
CA PHE A 6 52.32 -5.63 7.77
C PHE A 6 52.52 -5.55 6.24
N GLU A 7 51.67 -6.26 5.49
CA GLU A 7 51.48 -6.12 4.03
C GLU A 7 50.35 -5.10 3.77
N ALA A 8 50.57 -4.14 2.87
CA ALA A 8 49.56 -3.18 2.46
C ALA A 8 49.21 -3.38 0.98
N PHE A 9 47.95 -3.68 0.69
CA PHE A 9 47.45 -3.84 -0.68
C PHE A 9 46.68 -2.58 -1.08
N LEU A 10 47.23 -1.82 -2.03
CA LEU A 10 46.59 -0.63 -2.59
C LEU A 10 45.88 -1.02 -3.89
N THR A 11 44.56 -1.11 -3.85
CA THR A 11 43.71 -1.26 -5.04
C THR A 11 43.04 0.06 -5.38
N ASP A 12 42.81 0.28 -6.67
CA ASP A 12 41.88 1.33 -7.08
C ASP A 12 40.52 1.14 -6.39
N PRO A 13 39.88 2.24 -5.92
CA PRO A 13 38.57 2.17 -5.32
C PRO A 13 37.59 1.57 -6.32
N ILE A 14 36.77 0.64 -5.85
CA ILE A 14 35.78 -0.02 -6.69
C ILE A 14 34.76 1.01 -7.13
N ARG A 15 34.71 1.29 -8.42
CA ARG A 15 33.73 2.18 -9.03
C ARG A 15 32.51 1.38 -9.41
N VAL A 16 31.45 1.51 -8.63
CA VAL A 16 30.14 0.91 -8.92
C VAL A 16 29.46 1.74 -10.00
N ASN A 17 29.09 1.10 -11.11
CA ASN A 17 28.29 1.76 -12.14
C ASN A 17 26.80 1.63 -11.79
N GLU A 18 26.17 2.75 -11.41
CA GLU A 18 24.79 2.76 -10.91
C GLU A 18 23.76 2.27 -11.94
N ASP A 19 23.93 2.59 -13.22
CA ASP A 19 23.03 2.16 -14.29
C ASP A 19 23.11 0.64 -14.49
N VAL A 20 24.35 0.11 -14.49
CA VAL A 20 24.59 -1.34 -14.60
C VAL A 20 24.08 -2.06 -13.35
N PHE A 21 24.20 -1.44 -12.18
CA PHE A 21 23.66 -1.98 -10.93
C PHE A 21 22.14 -2.05 -10.98
N ALA A 22 21.47 -1.00 -11.47
CA ALA A 22 20.02 -0.99 -11.65
C ALA A 22 19.56 -2.11 -12.60
N LEU A 23 20.24 -2.31 -13.73
CA LEU A 23 19.94 -3.39 -14.68
C LEU A 23 20.15 -4.79 -14.06
N TRP A 24 21.22 -4.97 -13.28
CA TRP A 24 21.45 -6.21 -12.53
C TRP A 24 20.35 -6.47 -11.50
N LEU A 25 19.90 -5.43 -10.79
CA LEU A 25 18.75 -5.50 -9.89
C LEU A 25 17.45 -5.83 -10.63
N GLU A 26 17.23 -5.27 -11.82
CA GLU A 26 16.09 -5.63 -12.66
C GLU A 26 16.17 -7.08 -13.17
N GLY A 27 17.29 -7.76 -12.97
CA GLY A 27 17.50 -9.16 -13.31
C GLY A 27 17.89 -9.39 -14.77
N HIS A 28 18.24 -8.32 -15.50
CA HIS A 28 18.81 -8.43 -16.83
C HIS A 28 20.16 -9.14 -16.79
N ASN A 29 20.46 -9.95 -17.79
CA ASN A 29 21.81 -10.53 -17.95
C ASN A 29 22.78 -9.48 -18.52
N ALA A 30 24.09 -9.80 -18.51
CA ALA A 30 25.11 -8.86 -18.98
C ALA A 30 24.93 -8.44 -20.46
N SER A 31 24.37 -9.31 -21.32
CA SER A 31 24.13 -9.01 -22.73
C SER A 31 22.99 -8.01 -22.90
N ASP A 32 21.88 -8.21 -22.17
CA ASP A 32 20.74 -7.30 -22.17
C ASP A 32 21.15 -5.94 -21.60
N ALA A 33 21.96 -5.93 -20.53
CA ALA A 33 22.49 -4.72 -19.95
C ALA A 33 23.40 -3.97 -20.92
N LEU A 34 24.28 -4.64 -21.66
CA LEU A 34 25.06 -4.02 -22.72
C LEU A 34 24.15 -3.37 -23.78
N ALA A 35 23.11 -4.08 -24.22
CA ALA A 35 22.16 -3.55 -25.20
C ALA A 35 21.44 -2.29 -24.67
N ALA A 36 21.07 -2.26 -23.40
CA ALA A 36 20.50 -1.08 -22.74
C ALA A 36 21.51 0.08 -22.68
N ARG A 37 22.75 -0.20 -22.28
CA ARG A 37 23.83 0.81 -22.23
C ARG A 37 24.14 1.45 -23.58
N LEU A 38 24.06 0.68 -24.66
CA LEU A 38 24.28 1.19 -26.03
C LEU A 38 23.16 2.10 -26.52
N ARG A 39 21.96 2.01 -25.91
CA ARG A 39 20.81 2.88 -26.24
C ARG A 39 20.83 4.21 -25.47
N LEU A 40 21.59 4.28 -24.37
CA LEU A 40 21.75 5.53 -23.62
C LEU A 40 22.55 6.54 -24.45
N PRO A 41 22.13 7.82 -24.51
CA PRO A 41 22.92 8.86 -25.16
C PRO A 41 24.30 8.93 -24.51
N SER A 42 25.36 8.68 -25.28
CA SER A 42 26.72 8.90 -24.78
C SER A 42 26.91 10.38 -24.51
N ALA A 43 27.10 10.76 -23.24
CA ALA A 43 27.37 12.14 -22.83
C ALA A 43 28.71 12.67 -23.36
N VAL A 44 29.59 11.77 -23.82
CA VAL A 44 30.92 12.12 -24.34
C VAL A 44 30.94 11.88 -25.86
N PRO A 45 31.05 12.95 -26.68
CA PRO A 45 31.49 12.81 -28.06
C PRO A 45 32.89 12.19 -28.01
N MET A 46 33.08 10.99 -28.56
CA MET A 46 34.38 10.30 -28.56
C MET A 46 35.15 10.72 -29.82
N PRO A 47 35.98 11.78 -29.79
CA PRO A 47 36.50 12.43 -30.99
C PRO A 47 37.73 11.68 -31.56
N PHE A 48 38.25 10.69 -30.84
CA PHE A 48 39.52 10.00 -31.12
C PHE A 48 39.36 8.63 -31.76
N LEU A 49 38.13 8.17 -31.98
CA LEU A 49 37.90 6.87 -32.58
C LEU A 49 37.53 7.04 -34.06
N GLY A 50 38.51 6.91 -34.95
CA GLY A 50 38.25 6.74 -36.38
C GLY A 50 37.80 5.31 -36.70
N GLY A 51 37.02 5.13 -37.78
CA GLY A 51 36.76 3.90 -38.56
C GLY A 51 36.12 2.67 -37.87
N ASP A 52 36.35 2.49 -36.57
CA ASP A 52 36.04 1.29 -35.78
C ASP A 52 35.66 1.66 -34.32
N ALA A 53 35.24 2.92 -34.14
CA ALA A 53 34.90 3.51 -32.85
C ALA A 53 33.80 2.76 -32.11
N ALA A 54 32.74 2.47 -32.83
CA ALA A 54 31.54 1.89 -32.28
C ALA A 54 31.79 0.46 -31.82
N ALA A 55 32.60 -0.31 -32.56
CA ALA A 55 32.93 -1.68 -32.17
C ALA A 55 33.85 -1.71 -30.95
N LYS A 56 34.90 -0.87 -30.91
CA LYS A 56 35.78 -0.75 -29.74
C LYS A 56 35.04 -0.26 -28.50
N LEU A 57 34.17 0.73 -28.64
CA LEU A 57 33.31 1.20 -27.55
C LEU A 57 32.41 0.07 -27.04
N ARG A 58 31.76 -0.66 -27.95
CA ARG A 58 30.94 -1.82 -27.60
C ARG A 58 31.73 -2.88 -26.84
N GLU A 59 32.95 -3.18 -27.27
CA GLU A 59 33.82 -4.13 -26.60
C GLU A 59 34.23 -3.66 -25.20
N LEU A 60 34.61 -2.39 -25.04
CA LEU A 60 34.96 -1.81 -23.74
C LEU A 60 33.76 -1.84 -22.79
N LEU A 61 32.58 -1.45 -23.26
CA LEU A 61 31.35 -1.51 -22.48
C LEU A 61 30.98 -2.95 -22.12
N TRP A 62 31.21 -3.92 -23.02
CA TRP A 62 30.96 -5.33 -22.72
C TRP A 62 31.86 -5.82 -21.58
N ARG A 63 33.17 -5.58 -21.68
CA ARG A 63 34.13 -5.99 -20.64
C ARG A 63 33.79 -5.35 -19.29
N ASP A 64 33.56 -4.04 -19.27
CA ASP A 64 33.13 -3.32 -18.07
C ASP A 64 31.81 -3.87 -17.49
N THR A 65 30.81 -4.13 -18.34
CA THR A 65 29.52 -4.71 -17.90
C THR A 65 29.71 -6.07 -17.25
N VAL A 66 30.48 -6.96 -17.89
CA VAL A 66 30.75 -8.31 -17.38
C VAL A 66 31.50 -8.25 -16.04
N ASP A 67 32.48 -7.37 -15.90
CA ASP A 67 33.24 -7.24 -14.67
C ASP A 67 32.40 -6.64 -13.52
N GLN A 68 31.53 -5.65 -13.81
CA GLN A 68 30.56 -5.15 -12.83
C GLN A 68 29.58 -6.24 -12.39
N TYR A 69 29.09 -7.08 -13.32
CA TYR A 69 28.21 -8.20 -12.97
C TYR A 69 28.89 -9.23 -12.06
N ARG A 70 30.16 -9.58 -12.36
CA ARG A 70 30.96 -10.46 -11.49
C ARG A 70 31.16 -9.87 -10.10
N LEU A 71 31.36 -8.56 -10.02
CA LEU A 71 31.43 -7.84 -8.75
C LEU A 71 30.10 -7.94 -8.00
N TYR A 72 28.97 -7.66 -8.65
CA TYR A 72 27.66 -7.67 -8.01
C TYR A 72 27.26 -9.06 -7.52
N ASP A 73 27.57 -10.12 -8.26
CA ASP A 73 27.33 -11.49 -7.82
C ASP A 73 28.15 -11.84 -6.56
N LYS A 74 29.38 -11.31 -6.42
CA LYS A 74 30.17 -11.43 -5.18
C LYS A 74 29.61 -10.58 -4.04
N LEU A 75 29.06 -9.41 -4.34
CA LEU A 75 28.48 -8.50 -3.37
C LEU A 75 27.08 -8.92 -2.91
N GLU A 76 26.36 -9.75 -3.67
CA GLU A 76 24.97 -10.12 -3.39
C GLU A 76 24.78 -10.70 -1.98
N HIS A 77 25.69 -11.58 -1.54
CA HIS A 77 25.62 -12.12 -0.18
C HIS A 77 25.74 -11.02 0.89
N TYR A 78 26.62 -10.04 0.69
CA TYR A 78 26.75 -8.90 1.59
C TYR A 78 25.54 -7.97 1.52
N LEU A 79 25.02 -7.68 0.33
CA LEU A 79 23.83 -6.86 0.15
C LEU A 79 22.60 -7.48 0.83
N SER A 80 22.52 -8.81 0.90
CA SER A 80 21.45 -9.51 1.63
C SER A 80 21.56 -9.39 3.16
N GLN A 81 22.69 -8.94 3.68
CA GLN A 81 22.98 -8.73 5.10
C GLN A 81 23.72 -7.39 5.29
N PRO A 82 23.02 -6.24 5.32
CA PRO A 82 23.63 -4.91 5.29
C PRO A 82 24.68 -4.63 6.37
N SER A 83 24.56 -5.26 7.54
CA SER A 83 25.57 -5.20 8.61
C SER A 83 26.92 -5.79 8.19
N LEU A 84 26.92 -6.88 7.42
CA LEU A 84 28.13 -7.48 6.85
C LEU A 84 28.68 -6.63 5.70
N PHE A 85 27.82 -6.04 4.88
CA PHE A 85 28.27 -5.16 3.80
C PHE A 85 28.95 -3.89 4.30
N ARG A 86 28.53 -3.38 5.46
CA ARG A 86 29.17 -2.23 6.10
C ARG A 86 30.53 -2.57 6.73
N SER A 87 30.70 -3.78 7.26
CA SER A 87 31.89 -4.17 8.02
C SER A 87 32.96 -4.90 7.20
N GLN A 88 32.63 -5.36 5.99
CA GLN A 88 33.58 -6.04 5.11
C GLN A 88 34.75 -5.14 4.70
N LEU A 89 35.93 -5.74 4.55
CA LEU A 89 37.18 -5.05 4.18
C LEU A 89 37.72 -5.46 2.79
N LEU A 90 37.04 -6.40 2.11
CA LEU A 90 37.48 -6.98 0.84
C LEU A 90 37.26 -6.04 -0.34
N PHE A 91 36.16 -5.29 -0.30
CA PHE A 91 35.74 -4.38 -1.35
C PHE A 91 35.78 -2.95 -0.80
N GLN A 92 36.73 -2.16 -1.27
CA GLN A 92 36.86 -0.75 -0.88
C GLN A 92 35.77 0.09 -1.57
N ILE A 93 34.59 0.14 -0.95
CA ILE A 93 33.41 0.88 -1.42
C ILE A 93 33.10 2.00 -0.43
N PRO A 94 33.03 3.27 -0.86
CA PRO A 94 32.73 4.40 0.02
C PRO A 94 31.39 4.24 0.78
N PRO A 95 31.26 4.72 2.03
CA PRO A 95 30.02 4.56 2.82
C PRO A 95 28.76 5.10 2.14
N ALA A 96 28.86 6.22 1.41
CA ALA A 96 27.73 6.78 0.65
C ALA A 96 27.25 5.83 -0.46
N GLN A 97 28.20 5.19 -1.17
CA GLN A 97 27.88 4.20 -2.20
C GLN A 97 27.30 2.92 -1.58
N GLN A 98 27.82 2.50 -0.41
CA GLN A 98 27.27 1.34 0.29
C GLN A 98 25.80 1.56 0.67
N TYR A 99 25.49 2.73 1.24
CA TYR A 99 24.13 3.12 1.57
C TYR A 99 23.22 3.12 0.34
N TYR A 100 23.65 3.73 -0.76
CA TYR A 100 22.92 3.72 -2.02
C TYR A 100 22.63 2.29 -2.51
N MET A 101 23.64 1.42 -2.51
CA MET A 101 23.49 0.05 -2.98
C MET A 101 22.53 -0.77 -2.13
N VAL A 102 22.59 -0.62 -0.80
CA VAL A 102 21.66 -1.29 0.13
C VAL A 102 20.24 -0.77 -0.07
N GLU A 103 20.05 0.55 -0.12
CA GLU A 103 18.75 1.18 -0.33
C GLU A 103 18.09 0.70 -1.64
N ARG A 104 18.88 0.60 -2.72
CA ARG A 104 18.42 0.09 -4.02
C ARG A 104 18.16 -1.42 -3.99
N TYR A 105 19.00 -2.21 -3.34
CA TYR A 105 18.83 -3.67 -3.25
C TYR A 105 17.53 -4.05 -2.52
N TYR A 106 17.20 -3.33 -1.45
CA TYR A 106 15.94 -3.49 -0.69
C TYR A 106 14.77 -2.69 -1.25
N SER A 107 14.96 -1.93 -2.33
CA SER A 107 13.84 -1.23 -2.98
C SER A 107 12.80 -2.24 -3.49
N ARG A 108 11.54 -1.82 -3.43
CA ARG A 108 10.37 -2.64 -3.75
C ARG A 108 9.60 -2.06 -4.92
N ASP A 109 9.11 -2.94 -5.75
CA ASP A 109 8.21 -2.64 -6.85
C ASP A 109 6.75 -2.80 -6.41
N ALA A 110 5.91 -1.82 -6.77
CA ALA A 110 4.51 -1.77 -6.36
C ALA A 110 3.68 -2.93 -6.92
N ASP A 111 3.94 -3.33 -8.15
CA ASP A 111 3.19 -4.39 -8.83
C ASP A 111 3.61 -5.76 -8.31
N VAL A 112 4.91 -5.95 -8.02
CA VAL A 112 5.39 -7.15 -7.31
C VAL A 112 4.73 -7.24 -5.93
N ASP A 113 4.75 -6.19 -5.12
CA ASP A 113 4.10 -6.17 -3.81
C ASP A 113 2.61 -6.50 -3.88
N ARG A 114 1.92 -5.93 -4.87
CA ARG A 114 0.50 -6.16 -5.10
C ARG A 114 0.18 -7.64 -5.33
N TRP A 115 1.03 -8.36 -6.04
CA TRP A 115 0.87 -9.79 -6.35
C TRP A 115 1.42 -10.73 -5.27
N LEU A 116 2.33 -10.27 -4.42
CA LEU A 116 2.79 -11.02 -3.25
C LEU A 116 1.75 -11.04 -2.11
N LEU A 117 0.94 -9.99 -1.98
CA LEU A 117 -0.05 -9.84 -0.93
C LEU A 117 -1.24 -10.81 -1.05
N GLY A 118 -1.80 -11.19 0.10
CA GLY A 118 -2.93 -12.13 0.19
C GLY A 118 -2.53 -13.62 0.08
N LYS A 119 -1.25 -13.91 -0.19
CA LYS A 119 -0.66 -15.25 -0.07
C LYS A 119 0.20 -15.32 1.20
N LYS A 120 0.27 -16.51 1.82
CA LYS A 120 1.23 -16.75 2.92
C LYS A 120 2.65 -16.75 2.36
N LEU A 121 3.59 -16.12 3.08
CA LEU A 121 5.04 -16.18 2.80
C LEU A 121 5.61 -17.58 3.05
N SER A 122 5.15 -18.55 2.28
CA SER A 122 5.53 -19.96 2.39
C SER A 122 6.42 -20.37 1.21
N GLY A 123 7.05 -21.54 1.30
CA GLY A 123 7.79 -22.11 0.15
C GLY A 123 6.92 -22.34 -1.09
N ARG A 124 5.58 -22.40 -0.96
CA ARG A 124 4.66 -22.47 -2.11
C ARG A 124 4.64 -21.18 -2.92
N LEU A 125 4.74 -20.02 -2.26
CA LEU A 125 4.79 -18.71 -2.94
C LEU A 125 6.02 -18.60 -3.86
N GLU A 126 7.10 -19.31 -3.54
CA GLU A 126 8.30 -19.34 -4.36
C GLU A 126 8.10 -20.05 -5.70
N LYS A 127 7.22 -21.06 -5.73
CA LYS A 127 6.82 -21.77 -6.95
C LYS A 127 5.89 -20.93 -7.83
N ASP A 128 5.09 -20.08 -7.20
CA ASP A 128 4.17 -19.17 -7.88
C ASP A 128 4.85 -17.86 -8.32
N LEU A 129 6.18 -17.73 -8.17
CA LEU A 129 6.89 -16.50 -8.55
C LEU A 129 6.89 -16.23 -10.05
N ASP A 130 6.75 -17.26 -10.89
CA ASP A 130 6.59 -17.10 -12.33
C ASP A 130 5.31 -16.32 -12.66
N ASP A 131 4.18 -16.65 -12.00
CA ASP A 131 2.93 -15.91 -12.13
C ASP A 131 3.10 -14.45 -11.67
N VAL A 132 3.82 -14.22 -10.57
CA VAL A 132 4.09 -12.86 -10.05
C VAL A 132 4.91 -12.06 -11.05
N ALA A 133 5.94 -12.68 -11.64
CA ALA A 133 6.80 -12.05 -12.65
C ALA A 133 6.01 -11.67 -13.91
N GLU A 134 5.19 -12.58 -14.43
CA GLU A 134 4.34 -12.34 -15.59
C GLU A 134 3.36 -11.18 -15.35
N ASN A 135 2.66 -11.20 -14.21
CA ASN A 135 1.63 -10.20 -13.94
C ASN A 135 2.17 -8.83 -13.49
N SER A 136 3.39 -8.78 -12.94
CA SER A 136 4.05 -7.50 -12.58
C SER A 136 4.89 -6.93 -13.72
N GLY A 137 5.13 -7.69 -14.79
CA GLY A 137 6.03 -7.29 -15.87
C GLY A 137 7.50 -7.18 -15.42
N ARG A 138 7.87 -7.83 -14.32
CA ARG A 138 9.24 -7.84 -13.77
C ARG A 138 9.89 -9.19 -14.02
N THR A 139 11.23 -9.21 -14.07
CA THR A 139 11.94 -10.49 -14.25
C THR A 139 11.79 -11.37 -13.01
N LEU A 140 11.82 -12.69 -13.21
CA LEU A 140 11.80 -13.67 -12.13
C LEU A 140 12.94 -13.44 -11.12
N LYS A 141 14.14 -13.08 -11.59
CA LYS A 141 15.30 -12.80 -10.72
C LYS A 141 15.03 -11.60 -9.81
N SER A 142 14.42 -10.53 -10.34
CA SER A 142 14.03 -9.36 -9.54
C SER A 142 12.93 -9.71 -8.52
N CYS A 143 11.88 -10.42 -8.94
CA CYS A 143 10.81 -10.87 -8.05
C CYS A 143 11.34 -11.74 -6.90
N ARG A 144 12.25 -12.68 -7.19
CA ARG A 144 12.90 -13.53 -6.19
C ARG A 144 13.70 -12.71 -5.18
N ARG A 145 14.50 -11.74 -5.62
CA ARG A 145 15.22 -10.82 -4.70
C ARG A 145 14.25 -10.11 -3.77
N GLN A 146 13.18 -9.53 -4.32
CA GLN A 146 12.22 -8.74 -3.54
C GLN A 146 11.44 -9.60 -2.52
N LEU A 147 11.12 -10.85 -2.87
CA LEU A 147 10.51 -11.80 -1.94
C LEU A 147 11.48 -12.21 -0.83
N GLU A 148 12.73 -12.52 -1.16
CA GLU A 148 13.74 -12.90 -0.17
C GLU A 148 14.06 -11.75 0.79
N ASN A 149 14.17 -10.52 0.28
CA ASN A 149 14.33 -9.34 1.11
C ASN A 149 13.13 -9.13 2.03
N LEU A 150 11.91 -9.35 1.55
CA LEU A 150 10.72 -9.30 2.38
C LEU A 150 10.73 -10.37 3.47
N ARG A 151 11.08 -11.61 3.15
CA ARG A 151 11.19 -12.72 4.11
C ARG A 151 12.20 -12.41 5.21
N ARG A 152 13.39 -11.91 4.85
CA ARG A 152 14.42 -11.51 5.83
C ARG A 152 13.93 -10.40 6.75
N VAL A 153 13.31 -9.36 6.19
CA VAL A 153 12.79 -8.23 6.99
C VAL A 153 11.65 -8.69 7.89
N TYR A 154 10.73 -9.52 7.38
CA TYR A 154 9.62 -10.06 8.16
C TYR A 154 10.13 -10.92 9.31
N ALA A 155 11.00 -11.90 9.04
CA ALA A 155 11.58 -12.77 10.06
C ALA A 155 12.31 -11.96 11.15
N ALA A 156 13.12 -10.97 10.76
CA ALA A 156 13.85 -10.16 11.73
C ALA A 156 12.95 -9.32 12.67
N VAL A 157 11.78 -8.90 12.21
CA VAL A 157 10.78 -8.18 13.03
C VAL A 157 9.92 -9.17 13.83
N GLU A 158 9.59 -10.33 13.25
CA GLU A 158 8.87 -11.43 13.91
C GLU A 158 9.69 -12.03 15.07
N ASP A 159 11.00 -12.18 14.92
CA ASP A 159 11.93 -12.63 15.97
C ASP A 159 11.91 -11.69 17.20
N ARG A 160 11.49 -10.44 17.01
CA ARG A 160 11.27 -9.46 18.08
C ARG A 160 9.82 -9.44 18.58
N ASN A 161 9.02 -10.45 18.24
CA ASN A 161 7.58 -10.55 18.50
C ASN A 161 6.79 -9.32 18.04
N PHE A 162 7.24 -8.65 16.97
CA PHE A 162 6.67 -7.37 16.53
C PHE A 162 6.59 -6.32 17.66
N HIS A 163 7.47 -6.39 18.67
CA HIS A 163 7.50 -5.40 19.75
C HIS A 163 8.32 -4.16 19.38
N GLY A 164 7.98 -3.04 20.02
CA GLY A 164 8.67 -1.77 19.81
C GLY A 164 8.21 -1.08 18.54
N LEU A 165 9.13 -0.44 17.82
CA LEU A 165 8.82 0.37 16.64
C LEU A 165 9.22 -0.37 15.36
N PRO A 166 8.28 -0.86 14.53
CA PRO A 166 8.62 -1.62 13.34
C PRO A 166 9.50 -0.83 12.35
N CYS A 167 9.16 0.43 12.07
CA CYS A 167 9.93 1.27 11.15
C CYS A 167 11.39 1.45 11.62
N ARG A 168 11.59 1.75 12.91
CA ARG A 168 12.92 1.89 13.49
C ARG A 168 13.70 0.58 13.49
N ALA A 169 13.05 -0.53 13.83
CA ALA A 169 13.68 -1.85 13.82
C ALA A 169 14.18 -2.21 12.41
N VAL A 170 13.37 -1.98 11.37
CA VAL A 170 13.77 -2.23 9.97
C VAL A 170 14.92 -1.32 9.55
N SER A 171 14.83 -0.02 9.86
CA SER A 171 15.88 0.95 9.51
C SER A 171 17.23 0.60 10.18
N GLU A 172 17.23 0.27 11.47
CA GLU A 172 18.47 -0.04 12.21
C GLU A 172 19.07 -1.40 11.82
N LEU A 173 18.25 -2.42 11.60
CA LEU A 173 18.72 -3.78 11.28
C LEU A 173 19.24 -3.90 9.84
N PHE A 174 18.61 -3.21 8.90
CA PHE A 174 18.92 -3.31 7.48
C PHE A 174 19.61 -2.06 6.91
N LEU A 175 19.93 -1.07 7.77
CA LEU A 175 20.59 0.18 7.40
C LEU A 175 19.84 0.96 6.29
N LEU A 176 18.51 0.88 6.32
CA LEU A 176 17.62 1.50 5.32
C LEU A 176 17.20 2.91 5.73
N SER A 177 16.87 3.74 4.75
CA SER A 177 16.20 5.01 5.00
C SER A 177 14.89 4.82 5.77
N GLU A 178 14.50 5.82 6.55
CA GLU A 178 13.19 5.83 7.21
C GLU A 178 12.03 5.78 6.20
N GLN A 179 12.24 6.33 5.01
CA GLN A 179 11.26 6.29 3.92
C GLN A 179 11.02 4.87 3.39
N LEU A 180 12.08 4.08 3.22
CA LEU A 180 11.96 2.69 2.79
C LEU A 180 11.50 1.79 3.94
N ALA A 181 12.04 2.00 5.14
CA ALA A 181 11.65 1.25 6.33
C ALA A 181 10.15 1.44 6.67
N SER A 182 9.60 2.64 6.47
CA SER A 182 8.16 2.88 6.67
C SER A 182 7.28 2.17 5.63
N LYS A 183 7.72 2.08 4.36
CA LYS A 183 7.03 1.24 3.35
C LYS A 183 7.03 -0.23 3.75
N TYR A 184 8.17 -0.73 4.24
CA TYR A 184 8.26 -2.07 4.80
C TYR A 184 7.31 -2.25 5.99
N ALA A 185 7.25 -1.30 6.93
CA ALA A 185 6.33 -1.37 8.07
C ALA A 185 4.86 -1.50 7.64
N CYS A 186 4.41 -0.72 6.65
CA CYS A 186 3.06 -0.88 6.09
C CYS A 186 2.83 -2.27 5.47
N LEU A 187 3.82 -2.78 4.73
CA LEU A 187 3.73 -4.10 4.11
C LEU A 187 3.71 -5.23 5.15
N LEU A 188 4.58 -5.15 6.16
CA LEU A 188 4.61 -6.07 7.30
C LEU A 188 3.27 -6.08 8.04
N PHE A 189 2.65 -4.92 8.25
CA PHE A 189 1.33 -4.83 8.85
C PHE A 189 0.28 -5.61 8.05
N ILE A 190 0.20 -5.41 6.73
CA ILE A 190 -0.76 -6.14 5.87
C ILE A 190 -0.52 -7.66 5.92
N LEU A 191 0.75 -8.09 5.96
CA LEU A 191 1.13 -9.49 6.04
C LEU A 191 0.79 -10.10 7.41
N HIS A 192 1.05 -9.36 8.49
CA HIS A 192 0.74 -9.74 9.87
C HIS A 192 -0.76 -9.90 10.08
N THR A 193 -1.58 -8.94 9.61
CA THR A 193 -3.04 -9.01 9.68
C THR A 193 -3.66 -9.98 8.68
N ARG A 194 -2.87 -10.45 7.70
CA ARG A 194 -3.25 -11.42 6.66
C ARG A 194 -4.44 -10.98 5.82
N PHE A 195 -4.53 -9.70 5.48
CA PHE A 195 -5.68 -9.20 4.71
C PHE A 195 -5.92 -9.99 3.41
N GLN A 196 -7.17 -10.35 3.16
CA GLN A 196 -7.63 -10.99 1.92
C GLN A 196 -7.71 -9.94 0.80
N VAL A 197 -6.55 -9.61 0.23
CA VAL A 197 -6.42 -8.54 -0.78
C VAL A 197 -5.72 -8.99 -2.06
N HIS A 198 -5.54 -10.29 -2.28
CA HIS A 198 -4.92 -10.80 -3.51
C HIS A 198 -5.65 -10.25 -4.77
N PRO A 199 -4.96 -9.97 -5.90
CA PRO A 199 -5.61 -9.42 -7.11
C PRO A 199 -6.77 -10.25 -7.64
N LEU A 200 -6.72 -11.57 -7.44
CA LEU A 200 -7.78 -12.51 -7.83
C LEU A 200 -8.95 -12.59 -6.83
N HIS A 201 -8.91 -11.86 -5.72
CA HIS A 201 -9.97 -11.89 -4.72
C HIS A 201 -11.23 -11.17 -5.24
N PRO A 202 -12.43 -11.79 -5.19
CA PRO A 202 -13.62 -11.28 -5.89
C PRO A 202 -14.10 -9.91 -5.40
N SER A 203 -13.90 -9.60 -4.11
CA SER A 203 -14.41 -8.36 -3.52
C SER A 203 -13.35 -7.29 -3.26
N THR A 204 -12.08 -7.64 -3.27
CA THR A 204 -10.97 -6.72 -2.90
C THR A 204 -9.86 -6.70 -3.95
N GLY A 205 -9.94 -7.54 -4.98
CA GLY A 205 -8.95 -7.65 -6.04
C GLY A 205 -8.73 -6.34 -6.81
N PHE A 206 -9.78 -5.53 -6.96
CA PHE A 206 -9.72 -4.22 -7.63
C PHE A 206 -8.89 -3.16 -6.86
N LEU A 207 -8.57 -3.39 -5.58
CA LEU A 207 -7.77 -2.44 -4.80
C LEU A 207 -6.36 -2.35 -5.38
N THR A 208 -5.87 -1.13 -5.57
CA THR A 208 -4.52 -0.87 -6.08
C THR A 208 -3.50 -0.92 -4.93
N TRP A 209 -2.20 -0.98 -5.28
CA TRP A 209 -1.15 -0.85 -4.27
C TRP A 209 -1.23 0.46 -3.48
N ASN A 210 -1.58 1.56 -4.14
CA ASN A 210 -1.73 2.86 -3.49
C ASN A 210 -2.88 2.86 -2.48
N ASP A 211 -3.99 2.17 -2.78
CA ASP A 211 -5.10 1.99 -1.83
C ASP A 211 -4.64 1.23 -0.59
N LEU A 212 -3.98 0.08 -0.79
CA LEU A 212 -3.54 -0.78 0.30
C LEU A 212 -2.49 -0.08 1.19
N ARG A 213 -1.56 0.64 0.58
CA ARG A 213 -0.57 1.45 1.29
C ARG A 213 -1.21 2.58 2.10
N PHE A 214 -2.18 3.28 1.50
CA PHE A 214 -2.94 4.33 2.19
C PHE A 214 -3.76 3.76 3.36
N PHE A 215 -4.45 2.63 3.15
CA PHE A 215 -5.22 1.97 4.20
C PHE A 215 -4.33 1.42 5.31
N ALA A 216 -3.16 0.87 5.00
CA ALA A 216 -2.19 0.46 6.01
C ALA A 216 -1.74 1.66 6.86
N ALA A 217 -1.34 2.78 6.23
CA ALA A 217 -0.94 3.98 6.96
C ALA A 217 -2.08 4.51 7.85
N LEU A 218 -3.31 4.57 7.32
CA LEU A 218 -4.50 4.97 8.06
C LEU A 218 -4.76 4.06 9.28
N LEU A 219 -4.82 2.74 9.07
CA LEU A 219 -5.08 1.77 10.12
C LEU A 219 -3.97 1.78 11.19
N MET A 220 -2.71 1.82 10.77
CA MET A 220 -1.58 1.85 11.70
C MET A 220 -1.58 3.14 12.52
N THR A 221 -1.81 4.30 11.90
CA THR A 221 -1.80 5.58 12.63
C THR A 221 -2.93 5.69 13.65
N HIS A 222 -4.10 5.11 13.34
CA HIS A 222 -5.31 5.32 14.14
C HIS A 222 -5.72 4.14 15.02
N TRP A 223 -5.40 2.91 14.67
CA TRP A 223 -5.84 1.72 15.42
C TRP A 223 -4.72 1.03 16.21
N LEU A 224 -3.44 1.30 15.89
CA LEU A 224 -2.31 0.77 16.66
C LEU A 224 -1.92 1.77 17.77
N PRO A 225 -1.35 1.28 18.88
CA PRO A 225 -0.78 2.14 19.90
C PRO A 225 0.31 3.06 19.33
N GLN A 226 0.30 4.33 19.71
CA GLN A 226 1.32 5.30 19.29
C GLN A 226 2.29 5.58 20.44
N ARG A 227 3.60 5.69 20.17
CA ARG A 227 4.62 5.96 21.19
C ARG A 227 4.32 7.25 21.97
N LYS A 228 3.95 8.34 21.28
CA LYS A 228 3.66 9.65 21.91
C LYS A 228 2.45 9.62 22.85
N THR A 229 1.50 8.71 22.62
CA THR A 229 0.36 8.50 23.53
C THR A 229 0.77 7.73 24.78
N GLN A 230 1.70 6.78 24.67
CA GLN A 230 2.27 6.07 25.83
C GLN A 230 3.10 6.98 26.73
N SER A 231 3.83 7.95 26.16
CA SER A 231 4.59 8.94 26.94
C SER A 231 3.67 9.84 27.79
N LYS A 232 2.50 10.22 27.27
CA LYS A 232 1.49 10.97 28.05
C LYS A 232 0.86 10.12 29.15
N LEU A 233 0.70 8.82 28.98
CA LEU A 233 0.24 7.92 30.06
C LEU A 233 1.28 7.77 31.20
N LEU A 234 2.58 7.91 30.90
CA LEU A 234 3.65 7.90 31.90
C LEU A 234 3.89 9.28 32.56
N LEU A 235 3.59 10.37 31.86
CA LEU A 235 3.74 11.74 32.38
C LEU A 235 2.45 12.38 32.92
N ALA A 236 1.25 11.87 32.62
CA ALA A 236 -0.02 12.39 33.14
C ALA A 236 -0.24 12.14 34.65
N LYS A 237 0.83 11.79 35.37
CA LYS A 237 0.92 11.96 36.83
C LYS A 237 1.34 13.37 37.24
N GLY A 238 1.52 14.32 36.31
CA GLY A 238 1.78 15.71 36.64
C GLY A 238 1.61 16.66 35.46
N ALA A 239 0.84 17.72 35.71
CA ALA A 239 0.67 18.95 34.93
C ALA A 239 -0.29 18.91 33.72
N ALA A 240 -1.38 19.64 33.90
CA ALA A 240 -2.22 20.20 32.86
C ALA A 240 -1.53 21.41 32.22
N SER A 241 -1.56 21.53 30.90
CA SER A 241 -1.49 22.84 30.24
C SER A 241 -2.20 22.86 28.89
N SER A 242 -3.11 23.83 28.76
CA SER A 242 -3.72 24.45 27.56
C SER A 242 -2.66 24.97 26.55
N ALA A 243 -2.89 25.24 25.26
CA ALA A 243 -4.06 25.63 24.46
C ALA A 243 -3.83 25.30 22.95
N PRO A 244 -4.84 25.41 22.05
CA PRO A 244 -4.79 24.91 20.67
C PRO A 244 -4.65 26.01 19.59
N THR A 245 -3.86 25.80 18.54
CA THR A 245 -3.92 26.62 17.31
C THR A 245 -3.40 25.86 16.08
N LYS A 246 -4.24 25.86 15.02
CA LYS A 246 -4.12 25.21 13.70
C LYS A 246 -4.10 23.68 13.76
N GLU A 247 -5.04 23.04 13.07
CA GLU A 247 -5.25 21.58 13.03
C GLU A 247 -3.91 20.84 13.06
N ASN A 248 -3.69 20.06 14.13
CA ASN A 248 -2.41 19.51 14.55
C ASN A 248 -1.86 18.47 13.54
N VAL A 249 -1.44 18.90 12.37
CA VAL A 249 -0.66 18.09 11.44
C VAL A 249 0.79 18.14 11.91
N VAL A 250 1.22 17.12 12.65
CA VAL A 250 2.64 16.93 12.95
C VAL A 250 3.40 16.58 11.67
N GLU A 251 4.68 16.92 11.59
CA GLU A 251 5.59 16.44 10.54
C GLU A 251 5.38 14.93 10.35
N ASN A 252 5.07 14.53 9.11
CA ASN A 252 4.69 13.17 8.68
C ASN A 252 3.24 12.73 8.87
N GLY A 253 2.29 13.56 9.33
CA GLY A 253 0.86 13.21 9.32
C GLY A 253 0.39 12.21 10.40
N ALA A 254 1.28 11.82 11.32
CA ALA A 254 1.01 10.82 12.37
C ALA A 254 -0.04 11.23 13.42
N GLN A 255 -0.55 12.47 13.39
CA GLN A 255 -1.56 12.99 14.33
C GLN A 255 -2.74 13.67 13.64
N ILE A 256 -2.98 13.36 12.37
CA ILE A 256 -4.11 13.93 11.63
C ILE A 256 -5.42 13.47 12.26
N ALA A 257 -6.26 14.40 12.71
CA ALA A 257 -7.60 14.06 13.18
C ALA A 257 -8.47 13.62 11.99
N LEU A 258 -9.15 12.47 12.13
CA LEU A 258 -10.08 11.99 11.10
C LEU A 258 -11.46 12.65 11.18
N ARG A 259 -11.75 13.32 12.30
CA ARG A 259 -12.94 14.12 12.55
C ARG A 259 -12.56 15.26 13.48
N SER A 260 -12.98 16.49 13.18
CA SER A 260 -12.72 17.64 14.02
C SER A 260 -13.42 17.48 15.37
N PRO A 261 -12.71 17.51 16.51
CA PRO A 261 -13.33 17.42 17.84
C PRO A 261 -14.23 18.61 18.17
N LEU A 262 -13.96 19.78 17.54
CA LEU A 262 -14.67 21.03 17.80
C LEU A 262 -15.90 21.21 16.92
N THR A 263 -15.77 20.86 15.63
CA THR A 263 -16.80 21.13 14.62
C THR A 263 -17.51 19.87 14.12
N GLY A 264 -17.02 18.68 14.45
CA GLY A 264 -17.51 17.41 13.91
C GLY A 264 -17.27 17.24 12.40
N ALA A 265 -16.56 18.18 11.77
CA ALA A 265 -16.31 18.21 10.34
C ALA A 265 -15.33 17.11 9.91
N TRP A 266 -15.54 16.61 8.70
CA TRP A 266 -14.69 15.60 8.08
C TRP A 266 -13.61 16.25 7.21
N PRO A 267 -12.33 15.85 7.32
CA PRO A 267 -11.32 16.26 6.36
C PRO A 267 -11.62 15.65 4.98
N ALA A 268 -11.23 16.39 3.94
CA ALA A 268 -11.32 15.92 2.56
C ALA A 268 -10.44 14.68 2.36
N ILE A 269 -10.89 13.72 1.54
CA ILE A 269 -10.13 12.50 1.28
C ILE A 269 -8.81 12.80 0.57
N GLY A 270 -8.79 13.76 -0.36
CA GLY A 270 -7.56 14.19 -1.03
C GLY A 270 -6.51 14.74 -0.04
N PHE A 271 -6.95 15.52 0.95
CA PHE A 271 -6.07 16.00 2.03
C PHE A 271 -5.48 14.83 2.82
N LEU A 272 -6.29 13.83 3.19
CA LEU A 272 -5.80 12.64 3.89
C LEU A 272 -4.82 11.84 3.04
N GLN A 273 -5.09 11.61 1.75
CA GLN A 273 -4.21 10.87 0.85
C GLN A 273 -2.87 11.57 0.63
N GLU A 274 -2.85 12.91 0.64
CA GLU A 274 -1.63 13.70 0.52
C GLU A 274 -0.78 13.64 1.80
N HIS A 275 -1.40 13.62 2.98
CA HIS A 275 -0.70 13.79 4.25
C HIS A 275 -0.46 12.50 5.04
N LEU A 276 -1.33 11.47 4.90
CA LEU A 276 -1.09 10.13 5.47
C LEU A 276 -0.21 9.31 4.52
N LYS A 277 1.10 9.52 4.65
CA LYS A 277 2.15 8.79 3.92
C LYS A 277 2.65 7.62 4.78
N PRO A 278 3.42 6.65 4.25
CA PRO A 278 4.01 5.62 5.09
C PRO A 278 4.85 6.17 6.24
N THR A 279 5.52 7.30 6.06
CA THR A 279 6.27 7.95 7.15
C THR A 279 5.38 8.36 8.33
N SER A 280 4.06 8.41 8.18
CA SER A 280 3.11 8.56 9.30
C SER A 280 3.18 7.41 10.30
N VAL A 281 3.60 6.22 9.87
CA VAL A 281 3.64 5.02 10.72
C VAL A 281 4.91 4.90 11.56
N CYS A 282 5.84 5.85 11.49
CA CYS A 282 7.11 5.75 12.19
C CYS A 282 6.96 5.66 13.72
N GLU A 283 5.88 6.21 14.30
CA GLU A 283 5.64 6.19 15.75
C GLU A 283 4.71 5.06 16.23
N THR A 284 4.29 4.17 15.33
CA THR A 284 3.40 3.06 15.68
C THR A 284 4.16 2.01 16.47
N VAL A 285 3.57 1.56 17.58
CA VAL A 285 4.13 0.54 18.46
C VAL A 285 3.51 -0.81 18.13
N GLY A 286 4.36 -1.73 17.70
CA GLY A 286 4.00 -3.06 17.23
C GLY A 286 3.11 -3.07 15.99
N LEU A 287 2.49 -4.22 15.73
CA LEU A 287 1.59 -4.44 14.58
C LEU A 287 0.17 -4.85 14.99
N ASP A 288 -0.07 -5.05 16.29
CA ASP A 288 -1.37 -5.46 16.82
C ASP A 288 -2.27 -4.25 17.10
N LEU A 289 -3.57 -4.45 16.88
CA LEU A 289 -4.57 -3.43 17.18
C LEU A 289 -4.60 -3.12 18.68
N SER A 290 -4.91 -1.87 19.02
CA SER A 290 -5.08 -1.42 20.40
C SER A 290 -6.16 -2.24 21.12
N HIS A 291 -5.79 -2.95 22.19
CA HIS A 291 -6.72 -3.73 23.00
C HIS A 291 -7.89 -2.89 23.58
N PRO A 292 -7.65 -1.66 24.10
CA PRO A 292 -8.76 -0.78 24.51
C PRO A 292 -9.78 -0.53 23.40
N LEU A 293 -9.32 -0.26 22.16
CA LEU A 293 -10.20 -0.02 21.01
C LEU A 293 -11.04 -1.26 20.70
N THR A 294 -10.41 -2.42 20.57
CA THR A 294 -11.11 -3.65 20.15
C THR A 294 -12.06 -4.17 21.23
N SER A 295 -11.73 -4.01 22.52
CA SER A 295 -12.66 -4.34 23.61
C SER A 295 -13.90 -3.45 23.58
N CYS A 296 -13.73 -2.13 23.47
CA CYS A 296 -14.87 -1.20 23.43
C CYS A 296 -15.84 -1.51 22.29
N LEU A 297 -15.33 -1.86 21.11
CA LEU A 297 -16.17 -2.20 19.96
C LEU A 297 -16.91 -3.53 20.14
N ARG A 298 -16.28 -4.51 20.78
CA ARG A 298 -16.93 -5.78 21.14
C ARG A 298 -18.05 -5.56 22.16
N ASP A 299 -17.78 -4.75 23.18
CA ASP A 299 -18.74 -4.44 24.23
C ASP A 299 -19.93 -3.66 23.66
N LEU A 300 -19.66 -2.67 22.79
CA LEU A 300 -20.69 -1.91 22.08
C LEU A 300 -21.63 -2.81 21.26
N LYS A 301 -21.08 -3.83 20.57
CA LYS A 301 -21.89 -4.83 19.87
C LYS A 301 -22.78 -5.60 20.84
N ALA A 302 -22.23 -6.10 21.95
CA ALA A 302 -23.00 -6.85 22.94
C ALA A 302 -24.15 -6.00 23.50
N HIS A 303 -23.90 -4.72 23.73
CA HIS A 303 -24.89 -3.79 24.25
C HIS A 303 -26.00 -3.43 23.25
N LEU A 304 -25.65 -3.12 22.01
CA LEU A 304 -26.63 -2.69 21.00
C LEU A 304 -27.34 -3.85 20.31
N ILE A 305 -26.70 -5.00 20.08
CA ILE A 305 -27.35 -6.11 19.37
C ILE A 305 -28.24 -6.93 20.31
N ASN A 306 -27.87 -7.08 21.57
CA ASN A 306 -28.67 -7.88 22.51
C ASN A 306 -29.94 -7.15 22.98
N ASP A 307 -30.01 -5.82 22.82
CA ASP A 307 -31.17 -5.00 23.16
C ASP A 307 -31.79 -4.39 21.89
N ASN A 308 -32.84 -5.06 21.39
CA ASN A 308 -33.54 -4.65 20.17
C ASN A 308 -34.22 -3.27 20.27
N ASP A 309 -34.66 -2.88 21.48
CA ASP A 309 -35.34 -1.61 21.68
C ASP A 309 -34.34 -0.46 21.60
N ILE A 310 -33.19 -0.59 22.25
CA ILE A 310 -32.10 0.38 22.15
C ILE A 310 -31.60 0.49 20.71
N LEU A 311 -31.43 -0.63 20.00
CA LEU A 311 -31.03 -0.61 18.61
C LEU A 311 -32.06 0.07 17.70
N LYS A 312 -33.34 -0.04 18.02
CA LYS A 312 -34.41 0.65 17.30
C LYS A 312 -34.34 2.16 17.56
N VAL A 313 -34.14 2.59 18.81
CA VAL A 313 -33.95 4.01 19.17
C VAL A 313 -32.74 4.60 18.45
N TYR A 314 -31.61 3.88 18.46
CA TYR A 314 -30.38 4.31 17.79
C TYR A 314 -30.60 4.55 16.29
N ARG A 315 -31.21 3.58 15.59
CA ARG A 315 -31.54 3.69 14.17
C ARG A 315 -32.50 4.84 13.88
N GLY A 316 -33.49 5.05 14.74
CA GLY A 316 -34.41 6.19 14.65
C GLY A 316 -33.68 7.53 14.74
N SER A 317 -32.76 7.68 15.70
CA SER A 317 -31.94 8.88 15.86
C SER A 317 -31.03 9.12 14.65
N ILE A 318 -30.39 8.07 14.11
CA ILE A 318 -29.60 8.16 12.88
C ILE A 318 -30.46 8.69 11.72
N MET A 319 -31.63 8.09 11.47
CA MET A 319 -32.49 8.50 10.36
C MET A 319 -33.03 9.93 10.53
N ALA A 320 -33.36 10.35 11.75
CA ALA A 320 -33.78 11.72 12.02
C ALA A 320 -32.68 12.73 11.62
N ARG A 321 -31.42 12.45 11.99
CA ARG A 321 -30.27 13.31 11.64
C ARG A 321 -29.99 13.34 10.15
N VAL A 322 -30.02 12.18 9.48
CA VAL A 322 -29.79 12.11 8.04
C VAL A 322 -30.88 12.86 7.29
N ARG A 323 -32.15 12.77 7.71
CA ARG A 323 -33.26 13.53 7.11
C ARG A 323 -33.13 15.03 7.35
N ASN A 324 -32.71 15.46 8.53
CA ASN A 324 -32.54 16.89 8.84
C ASN A 324 -31.42 17.55 8.02
N THR A 325 -30.40 16.78 7.65
CA THR A 325 -29.26 17.26 6.86
C THR A 325 -29.47 17.09 5.35
N ALA A 326 -30.43 16.26 4.94
CA ALA A 326 -30.78 16.04 3.55
C ALA A 326 -31.83 17.07 3.08
N GLY A 327 -31.59 17.72 1.94
CA GLY A 327 -32.57 18.60 1.31
C GLY A 327 -33.86 17.86 0.90
N THR A 328 -34.89 18.62 0.54
CA THR A 328 -36.24 18.13 0.21
C THR A 328 -36.41 17.55 -1.20
N GLU A 329 -35.32 17.17 -1.89
CA GLU A 329 -35.41 16.62 -3.25
C GLU A 329 -36.05 15.22 -3.28
N ARG A 330 -37.00 14.99 -4.21
CA ARG A 330 -37.74 13.72 -4.32
C ARG A 330 -36.84 12.48 -4.48
N ASN A 331 -35.74 12.60 -5.22
CA ASN A 331 -34.80 11.49 -5.43
C ASN A 331 -34.08 11.10 -4.13
N ILE A 332 -33.73 12.10 -3.31
CA ILE A 332 -33.13 11.91 -2.00
C ILE A 332 -34.13 11.23 -1.08
N THR A 333 -35.39 11.67 -1.06
CA THR A 333 -36.44 11.07 -0.22
C THR A 333 -36.61 9.57 -0.48
N HIS A 334 -36.62 9.14 -1.74
CA HIS A 334 -36.70 7.70 -2.07
C HIS A 334 -35.50 6.92 -1.53
N SER A 335 -34.28 7.41 -1.76
CA SER A 335 -33.04 6.75 -1.27
C SER A 335 -33.03 6.63 0.26
N LEU A 336 -33.51 7.66 0.98
CA LEU A 336 -33.58 7.67 2.44
C LEU A 336 -34.64 6.72 3.00
N ASN A 337 -35.78 6.56 2.32
CA ASN A 337 -36.80 5.59 2.73
C ASN A 337 -36.32 4.14 2.54
N GLU A 338 -35.57 3.89 1.46
CA GLU A 338 -34.94 2.58 1.26
C GLU A 338 -33.82 2.33 2.27
N LEU A 339 -33.02 3.36 2.60
CA LEU A 339 -32.04 3.29 3.66
C LEU A 339 -32.69 3.01 5.02
N GLU A 340 -33.80 3.65 5.38
CA GLU A 340 -34.49 3.42 6.65
C GLU A 340 -34.86 1.94 6.83
N ARG A 341 -35.37 1.30 5.77
CA ARG A 341 -35.72 -0.13 5.77
C ARG A 341 -34.51 -1.03 5.96
N LYS A 342 -33.36 -0.64 5.39
CA LYS A 342 -32.12 -1.44 5.39
C LYS A 342 -31.08 -0.97 6.41
N LEU A 343 -31.33 0.09 7.17
CA LEU A 343 -30.35 0.71 8.08
C LEU A 343 -29.87 -0.27 9.14
N TYR A 344 -30.74 -1.19 9.56
CA TYR A 344 -30.35 -2.30 10.43
C TYR A 344 -29.14 -3.08 9.87
N LEU A 345 -29.13 -3.40 8.57
CA LEU A 345 -28.04 -4.16 7.96
C LEU A 345 -26.73 -3.37 8.01
N VAL A 346 -26.78 -2.06 7.78
CA VAL A 346 -25.62 -1.17 7.84
C VAL A 346 -25.08 -1.07 9.27
N VAL A 347 -25.94 -0.76 10.25
CA VAL A 347 -25.56 -0.62 11.67
C VAL A 347 -25.06 -1.94 12.22
N HIS A 348 -25.79 -3.03 12.00
CA HIS A 348 -25.39 -4.38 12.39
C HIS A 348 -24.06 -4.78 11.71
N GLY A 349 -23.88 -4.42 10.44
CA GLY A 349 -22.65 -4.61 9.69
C GLY A 349 -21.46 -3.96 10.39
N PHE A 350 -21.54 -2.67 10.72
CA PHE A 350 -20.49 -1.95 11.43
C PHE A 350 -20.22 -2.53 12.83
N LEU A 351 -21.25 -2.83 13.62
CA LEU A 351 -21.08 -3.42 14.96
C LEU A 351 -20.42 -4.80 14.89
N THR A 352 -20.78 -5.61 13.90
CA THR A 352 -20.20 -6.95 13.70
C THR A 352 -18.74 -6.85 13.25
N ILE A 353 -18.44 -5.95 12.31
CA ILE A 353 -17.06 -5.72 11.85
C ILE A 353 -16.20 -5.19 12.99
N GLY A 354 -16.67 -4.20 13.74
CA GLY A 354 -15.95 -3.59 14.86
C GLY A 354 -15.63 -4.61 15.96
N ALA A 355 -16.60 -5.43 16.37
CA ALA A 355 -16.37 -6.49 17.34
C ALA A 355 -15.42 -7.58 16.81
N GLY A 356 -15.48 -7.86 15.50
CA GLY A 356 -14.59 -8.78 14.80
C GLY A 356 -13.12 -8.38 14.87
N LEU A 357 -12.80 -7.08 15.05
CA LEU A 357 -11.41 -6.61 15.13
C LEU A 357 -10.61 -7.24 16.30
N SER A 358 -11.30 -7.71 17.35
CA SER A 358 -10.67 -8.45 18.46
C SER A 358 -10.20 -9.86 18.07
N GLN A 359 -10.63 -10.37 16.92
CA GLN A 359 -10.34 -11.72 16.43
C GLN A 359 -9.50 -11.66 15.16
N PRO A 360 -8.27 -12.19 15.15
CA PRO A 360 -7.40 -12.16 13.97
C PRO A 360 -8.04 -12.76 12.70
N LYS A 361 -8.87 -13.80 12.87
CA LYS A 361 -9.60 -14.45 11.77
C LYS A 361 -10.68 -13.58 11.12
N GLU A 362 -11.23 -12.61 11.85
CA GLU A 362 -12.21 -11.67 11.32
C GLU A 362 -11.51 -10.43 10.74
N LEU A 363 -10.40 -10.00 11.37
CA LEU A 363 -9.58 -8.88 10.90
C LEU A 363 -9.07 -9.09 9.47
N GLN A 364 -8.67 -10.31 9.10
CA GLN A 364 -8.22 -10.62 7.73
C GLN A 364 -9.28 -10.32 6.65
N HIS A 365 -10.58 -10.33 7.02
CA HIS A 365 -11.72 -10.06 6.14
C HIS A 365 -12.29 -8.63 6.30
N LEU A 366 -11.62 -7.75 7.04
CA LEU A 366 -12.10 -6.38 7.33
C LEU A 366 -12.58 -5.65 6.07
N LEU A 367 -11.72 -5.58 5.04
CA LEU A 367 -12.04 -4.86 3.81
C LEU A 367 -13.20 -5.54 3.08
N GLU A 368 -13.16 -6.86 2.90
CA GLU A 368 -14.24 -7.62 2.28
C GLU A 368 -15.59 -7.39 2.99
N HIS A 369 -15.62 -7.48 4.32
CA HIS A 369 -16.83 -7.27 5.09
C HIS A 369 -17.36 -5.84 4.98
N LEU A 370 -16.48 -4.83 4.99
CA LEU A 370 -16.89 -3.45 4.81
C LEU A 370 -17.53 -3.24 3.42
N LEU A 371 -16.93 -3.79 2.36
CA LEU A 371 -17.44 -3.64 0.99
C LEU A 371 -18.76 -4.41 0.79
N THR A 372 -18.84 -5.64 1.29
CA THR A 372 -19.99 -6.53 1.05
C THR A 372 -21.18 -6.29 1.98
N ARG A 373 -20.95 -5.93 3.25
CA ARG A 373 -22.01 -5.75 4.27
C ARG A 373 -22.46 -4.31 4.43
N VAL A 374 -21.60 -3.34 4.12
CA VAL A 374 -21.92 -1.91 4.25
C VAL A 374 -22.06 -1.27 2.88
N VAL A 375 -20.98 -1.23 2.08
CA VAL A 375 -20.99 -0.45 0.83
C VAL A 375 -22.03 -0.94 -0.15
N ARG A 376 -22.15 -2.27 -0.32
CA ARG A 376 -23.20 -2.88 -1.15
C ARG A 376 -24.60 -2.44 -0.75
N VAL A 377 -24.91 -2.47 0.55
CA VAL A 377 -26.23 -2.08 1.05
C VAL A 377 -26.51 -0.60 0.77
N LEU A 378 -25.51 0.27 0.97
CA LEU A 378 -25.65 1.70 0.67
C LEU A 378 -25.88 1.95 -0.83
N HIS A 379 -25.21 1.19 -1.69
CA HIS A 379 -25.42 1.25 -3.14
C HIS A 379 -26.80 0.72 -3.54
N ASP A 380 -27.27 -0.38 -2.94
CA ASP A 380 -28.62 -0.93 -3.14
C ASP A 380 -29.72 0.07 -2.72
N CYS A 381 -29.42 0.92 -1.72
CA CYS A 381 -30.28 2.04 -1.30
C CYS A 381 -30.16 3.28 -2.20
N LYS A 382 -29.29 3.25 -3.23
CA LYS A 382 -28.98 4.37 -4.13
C LYS A 382 -28.47 5.62 -3.40
N ILE A 383 -27.73 5.43 -2.31
CA ILE A 383 -27.10 6.53 -1.58
C ILE A 383 -25.94 7.09 -2.42
N GLN A 384 -25.95 8.40 -2.63
CA GLN A 384 -24.89 9.10 -3.34
C GLN A 384 -23.69 9.35 -2.42
N LYS A 385 -22.49 9.44 -3.00
CA LYS A 385 -21.25 9.71 -2.26
C LYS A 385 -21.31 10.97 -1.39
N LEU A 386 -21.98 12.02 -1.87
CA LEU A 386 -22.15 13.29 -1.16
C LEU A 386 -22.95 13.14 0.15
N GLN A 387 -23.86 12.16 0.21
CA GLN A 387 -24.72 11.90 1.37
C GLN A 387 -24.00 11.06 2.45
N LEU A 388 -22.89 10.41 2.11
CA LEU A 388 -22.19 9.51 3.03
C LEU A 388 -21.66 10.27 4.25
N ASN A 389 -21.10 11.48 4.08
CA ASN A 389 -20.61 12.26 5.23
C ASN A 389 -21.71 12.52 6.27
N SER A 390 -22.92 12.84 5.83
CA SER A 390 -24.06 13.04 6.74
C SER A 390 -24.46 11.74 7.45
N LEU A 391 -24.45 10.60 6.75
CA LEU A 391 -24.71 9.30 7.34
C LEU A 391 -23.64 8.89 8.37
N PHE A 392 -22.36 9.05 8.04
CA PHE A 392 -21.25 8.76 8.96
C PHE A 392 -21.26 9.69 10.17
N SER A 393 -21.59 10.99 10.03
CA SER A 393 -21.81 11.89 11.17
C SER A 393 -22.96 11.39 12.04
N ALA A 394 -24.10 11.04 11.43
CA ALA A 394 -25.26 10.54 12.16
C ALA A 394 -24.97 9.25 12.93
N LEU A 395 -24.16 8.33 12.36
CA LEU A 395 -23.70 7.11 13.04
C LEU A 395 -22.86 7.42 14.28
N VAL A 396 -22.05 8.46 14.29
CA VAL A 396 -21.28 8.83 15.48
C VAL A 396 -22.16 9.58 16.49
N ASP A 397 -22.84 10.62 16.04
CA ASP A 397 -23.52 11.57 16.92
C ASP A 397 -24.76 10.99 17.58
N ALA A 398 -25.48 10.09 16.91
CA ALA A 398 -26.65 9.42 17.48
C ALA A 398 -26.28 8.52 18.68
N LEU A 399 -25.04 8.02 18.75
CA LEU A 399 -24.60 7.17 19.87
C LEU A 399 -24.37 7.99 21.15
N VAL A 400 -23.99 9.26 21.00
CA VAL A 400 -23.73 10.17 22.13
C VAL A 400 -25.00 10.45 22.93
N GLU A 401 -26.15 10.52 22.26
CA GLU A 401 -27.46 10.83 22.85
C GLU A 401 -28.21 9.60 23.37
N LEU A 402 -27.68 8.39 23.17
CA LEU A 402 -28.26 7.20 23.75
C LEU A 402 -28.10 7.23 25.28
N ASP A 403 -29.24 7.42 25.95
CA ASP A 403 -29.36 7.39 27.40
C ASP A 403 -29.50 5.94 27.87
N VAL A 404 -28.35 5.29 28.08
CA VAL A 404 -28.31 3.89 28.49
C VAL A 404 -27.37 3.68 29.67
N TRP A 405 -27.95 3.17 30.74
CA TRP A 405 -27.39 2.88 32.07
C TRP A 405 -26.12 2.00 32.15
N TYR A 406 -25.78 1.18 31.16
CA TYR A 406 -24.50 0.44 31.19
C TYR A 406 -23.30 1.28 30.70
N LEU A 407 -23.57 2.51 30.23
CA LEU A 407 -22.56 3.55 29.99
C LEU A 407 -22.34 4.43 31.25
N ASN A 408 -22.71 3.97 32.45
CA ASN A 408 -22.73 4.80 33.66
C ASN A 408 -21.36 5.04 34.32
N GLY A 409 -20.32 4.31 33.92
CA GLY A 409 -18.94 4.74 34.20
C GLY A 409 -18.56 5.85 33.24
N GLN A 410 -18.47 7.10 33.71
CA GLN A 410 -18.13 8.26 32.87
C GLN A 410 -16.86 8.03 32.02
N GLU A 411 -15.83 7.41 32.61
CA GLU A 411 -14.61 7.03 31.90
C GLU A 411 -14.87 5.97 30.82
N THR A 412 -15.55 4.87 31.16
CA THR A 412 -15.90 3.78 30.22
C THR A 412 -16.74 4.28 29.04
N ARG A 413 -17.71 5.16 29.29
CA ARG A 413 -18.52 5.80 28.23
C ARG A 413 -17.66 6.62 27.29
N SER A 414 -16.76 7.44 27.84
CA SER A 414 -15.89 8.28 27.02
C SER A 414 -14.98 7.45 26.10
N PHE A 415 -14.39 6.35 26.60
CA PHE A 415 -13.58 5.44 25.80
C PHE A 415 -14.39 4.71 24.73
N LEU A 416 -15.61 4.28 25.07
CA LEU A 416 -16.49 3.59 24.12
C LEU A 416 -16.93 4.52 22.98
N LEU A 417 -17.35 5.75 23.30
CA LEU A 417 -17.74 6.75 22.30
C LEU A 417 -16.55 7.14 21.41
N ALA A 418 -15.38 7.38 22.01
CA ALA A 418 -14.16 7.68 21.26
C ALA A 418 -13.72 6.52 20.36
N SER A 419 -13.84 5.28 20.84
CA SER A 419 -13.54 4.07 20.06
C SER A 419 -14.48 3.90 18.88
N TRP A 420 -15.78 4.16 19.08
CA TRP A 420 -16.78 4.12 18.00
C TRP A 420 -16.54 5.21 16.97
N ASP A 421 -16.32 6.45 17.41
CA ASP A 421 -15.99 7.57 16.51
C ASP A 421 -14.76 7.26 15.66
N LEU A 422 -13.68 6.79 16.28
CA LEU A 422 -12.45 6.43 15.60
C LEU A 422 -12.63 5.28 14.59
N PHE A 423 -13.38 4.25 14.98
CA PHE A 423 -13.70 3.12 14.09
C PHE A 423 -14.52 3.57 12.88
N ILE A 424 -15.59 4.34 13.11
CA ILE A 424 -16.47 4.85 12.06
C ILE A 424 -15.73 5.85 11.17
N SER A 425 -14.88 6.69 11.73
CA SER A 425 -14.02 7.63 11.01
C SER A 425 -13.06 6.92 10.05
N VAL A 426 -12.38 5.86 10.48
CA VAL A 426 -11.52 5.06 9.60
C VAL A 426 -12.35 4.35 8.53
N CYS A 427 -13.47 3.73 8.91
CA CYS A 427 -14.38 3.10 7.95
C CYS A 427 -14.87 4.09 6.89
N ARG A 428 -15.22 5.32 7.28
CA ARG A 428 -15.63 6.41 6.37
C ARG A 428 -14.58 6.65 5.29
N VAL A 429 -13.32 6.79 5.70
CA VAL A 429 -12.21 7.06 4.78
C VAL A 429 -12.05 5.91 3.78
N ILE A 430 -12.07 4.66 4.25
CA ILE A 430 -11.97 3.48 3.37
C ILE A 430 -13.15 3.47 2.39
N VAL A 431 -14.38 3.59 2.89
CA VAL A 431 -15.60 3.59 2.07
C VAL A 431 -15.57 4.68 1.01
N LEU A 432 -15.27 5.93 1.37
CA LEU A 432 -15.25 7.04 0.41
C LEU A 432 -14.15 6.93 -0.65
N THR A 433 -13.05 6.25 -0.32
CA THR A 433 -11.94 6.02 -1.25
C THR A 433 -12.32 5.03 -2.36
N VAL A 434 -13.25 4.11 -2.09
CA VAL A 434 -13.61 3.00 -3.00
C VAL A 434 -15.04 3.04 -3.52
N TYR A 435 -15.89 3.91 -2.96
CA TYR A 435 -17.34 3.91 -3.18
C TYR A 435 -17.73 3.88 -4.67
N ASP A 436 -17.17 4.80 -5.46
CA ASP A 436 -17.52 4.94 -6.89
C ASP A 436 -16.91 3.83 -7.77
N ARG A 437 -15.86 3.14 -7.28
CA ARG A 437 -15.14 2.11 -8.04
C ARG A 437 -15.80 0.73 -7.93
N LEU A 438 -16.51 0.46 -6.83
CA LEU A 438 -17.17 -0.83 -6.59
C LEU A 438 -18.38 -1.07 -7.49
N TYR A 439 -19.10 0.00 -7.81
CA TYR A 439 -20.29 -0.03 -8.64
C TYR A 439 -20.26 1.21 -9.52
N PRO A 440 -19.48 1.19 -10.62
CA PRO A 440 -19.44 2.31 -11.54
C PRO A 440 -20.88 2.60 -11.97
N SER A 441 -21.35 3.80 -11.64
CA SER A 441 -22.65 4.28 -12.09
C SER A 441 -22.64 4.15 -13.61
N VAL A 442 -23.68 3.57 -14.21
CA VAL A 442 -23.83 3.40 -15.67
C VAL A 442 -23.86 4.77 -16.42
N ALA A 443 -23.57 5.88 -15.74
CA ALA A 443 -23.64 7.26 -16.22
C ALA A 443 -22.28 7.89 -16.60
N SER A 444 -21.23 7.10 -16.85
CA SER A 444 -19.99 7.61 -17.45
C SER A 444 -19.46 6.70 -18.56
N SER A 445 -20.31 6.38 -19.53
CA SER A 445 -19.87 6.02 -20.89
C SER A 445 -19.81 7.28 -21.76
N SER A 446 -18.80 8.12 -21.51
CA SER A 446 -18.26 8.99 -22.54
C SER A 446 -16.78 9.24 -22.26
N GLY A 447 -15.92 8.76 -23.17
CA GLY A 447 -14.51 9.11 -23.21
C GLY A 447 -13.52 8.08 -22.66
N TYR A 448 -13.54 6.85 -23.15
CA TYR A 448 -12.28 6.12 -23.36
C TYR A 448 -12.28 5.51 -24.75
N ALA A 449 -11.46 6.11 -25.61
CA ALA A 449 -11.12 5.58 -26.92
C ALA A 449 -10.37 4.25 -26.72
N ILE A 450 -10.91 3.20 -27.34
CA ILE A 450 -10.23 1.93 -27.54
C ILE A 450 -9.19 2.16 -28.64
N PRO A 451 -7.88 1.88 -28.44
CA PRO A 451 -6.98 1.68 -29.58
C PRO A 451 -7.29 0.30 -30.16
N GLY A 452 -8.08 0.30 -31.24
CA GLY A 452 -8.44 -0.90 -31.99
C GLY A 452 -7.23 -1.49 -32.70
N ASN A 453 -7.07 -2.80 -32.53
CA ASN A 453 -6.31 -3.69 -33.41
C ASN A 453 -6.72 -3.46 -34.87
N LEU A 454 -5.74 -3.22 -35.73
CA LEU A 454 -5.90 -3.24 -37.19
C LEU A 454 -5.31 -4.55 -37.75
N SER A 455 -6.21 -5.45 -38.11
CA SER A 455 -6.09 -6.46 -39.18
C SER A 455 -7.54 -6.90 -39.47
N ALA A 456 -8.08 -6.94 -40.68
CA ALA A 456 -7.55 -6.89 -42.03
C ALA A 456 -8.72 -6.50 -42.99
N GLU A 457 -8.41 -6.44 -44.28
CA GLU A 457 -9.35 -6.59 -45.40
C GLU A 457 -10.31 -5.43 -45.71
N ALA A 458 -9.87 -4.55 -46.61
CA ALA A 458 -10.76 -3.77 -47.45
C ALA A 458 -10.71 -4.34 -48.88
N ALA A 459 -11.74 -5.09 -49.24
CA ALA A 459 -12.11 -5.36 -50.62
C ALA A 459 -12.56 -4.05 -51.30
N VAL A 460 -11.98 -3.73 -52.46
CA VAL A 460 -12.52 -2.73 -53.39
C VAL A 460 -12.85 -3.43 -54.70
N THR A 461 -14.12 -3.35 -55.06
CA THR A 461 -14.73 -3.88 -56.27
C THR A 461 -14.60 -2.87 -57.43
N VAL A 462 -14.57 -3.42 -58.65
CA VAL A 462 -14.84 -2.81 -59.97
C VAL A 462 -13.64 -2.16 -60.69
N SER A 463 -13.09 -2.89 -61.68
CA SER A 463 -13.36 -2.56 -63.09
C SER A 463 -12.93 -3.67 -64.05
N SER A 464 -13.85 -3.97 -64.96
CA SER A 464 -13.72 -4.87 -66.09
C SER A 464 -13.10 -4.12 -67.27
N SER A 465 -12.02 -4.68 -67.87
CA SER A 465 -11.74 -4.49 -69.30
C SER A 465 -10.63 -5.42 -69.80
N TYR A 466 -11.04 -6.32 -70.70
CA TYR A 466 -10.35 -6.74 -71.93
C TYR A 466 -9.02 -7.54 -71.92
N ALA A 467 -9.16 -8.71 -72.55
CA ALA A 467 -8.36 -9.26 -73.64
C ALA A 467 -7.08 -10.09 -73.36
N ALA A 468 -7.23 -11.37 -73.72
CA ALA A 468 -6.27 -12.31 -74.27
C ALA A 468 -4.97 -11.74 -74.86
N ASP A 469 -3.83 -12.38 -74.60
CA ASP A 469 -3.19 -13.27 -75.59
C ASP A 469 -1.93 -14.01 -75.05
N ARG A 470 -1.84 -15.28 -75.45
CA ARG A 470 -0.66 -16.05 -75.90
C ARG A 470 0.64 -16.23 -75.09
N MET A 471 0.92 -17.53 -74.92
CA MET A 471 2.13 -18.28 -75.29
C MET A 471 3.46 -18.14 -74.52
N ALA A 472 3.78 -19.26 -73.85
CA ALA A 472 4.95 -20.12 -74.08
C ALA A 472 6.38 -19.57 -73.99
N SER A 473 7.14 -20.06 -73.00
CA SER A 473 8.47 -20.72 -73.11
C SER A 473 8.96 -20.95 -71.67
N ALA A 474 9.10 -22.19 -71.18
CA ALA A 474 10.12 -23.20 -71.49
C ALA A 474 11.48 -22.95 -70.79
N SER A 475 11.87 -23.98 -70.02
CA SER A 475 13.24 -24.46 -69.79
C SER A 475 14.08 -23.87 -68.65
N SER A 476 14.22 -24.71 -67.61
CA SER A 476 15.48 -25.19 -67.01
C SER A 476 16.70 -24.27 -66.92
N GLU A 477 17.12 -23.99 -65.68
CA GLU A 477 18.36 -24.52 -65.07
C GLU A 477 18.23 -24.53 -63.54
#